data_AF-I7CMM5-F1
#
_entry.id   AF-I7CMM5-F1
#
_cell.length_a   1.000
_cell.length_b   1.000
_cell.length_c   1.000
_cell.angle_alpha   90.00
_cell.angle_beta   90.00
_cell.angle_gamma   90.00
#
_symmetry.space_group_name_H-M   'P 1'
#
loop_
_entity.id
_entity.type
_entity.pdbx_description
1 polymer ?
#
loop_
_entity_poly.entity_id
_entity_poly.type
_entity_poly.pdbx_seq_one_letter_code
_entity_poly.pdbx_strand_id
1 'polypeptide(L)'
;MESDNLETRRRYREPVAEVDSEAYFEAYRDLLEAYPAADTGRDHYRTGIEYLQEIAEFGFGTELEAFVEHLREKHSNRPAFLDELEPAGY
;
A
#
# COMPACT_ATOMS: atom_id res chain seq x y z
N MET A 1 -14.14 1.07 12.97
CA MET A 1 -14.50 0.38 11.72
C MET A 1 -13.77 1.12 10.62
N GLU A 2 -12.59 0.65 10.24
CA GLU A 2 -11.71 1.37 9.29
C GLU A 2 -11.07 0.44 8.26
N SER A 3 -11.16 -0.89 8.48
CA SER A 3 -10.77 -1.95 7.53
C SER A 3 -11.61 -1.97 6.23
N ASP A 4 -12.77 -1.29 6.23
CA ASP A 4 -13.75 -1.31 5.14
C ASP A 4 -13.23 -0.60 3.86
N ASN A 5 -12.23 0.28 3.96
CA ASN A 5 -11.83 1.12 2.83
C ASN A 5 -10.92 0.40 1.81
N LEU A 6 -9.94 -0.36 2.29
CA LEU A 6 -9.03 -1.12 1.42
C LEU A 6 -9.70 -2.34 0.80
N GLU A 7 -10.49 -3.09 1.57
CA GLU A 7 -11.26 -4.23 1.04
C GLU A 7 -12.32 -3.77 0.02
N THR A 8 -12.99 -2.64 0.27
CA THR A 8 -13.93 -2.07 -0.71
C THR A 8 -13.22 -1.65 -1.99
N ARG A 9 -12.05 -1.01 -1.92
CA ARG A 9 -11.29 -0.67 -3.13
C ARG A 9 -10.78 -1.87 -3.89
N ARG A 10 -10.37 -2.93 -3.18
CA ARG A 10 -10.02 -4.23 -3.80
C ARG A 10 -11.18 -4.79 -4.61
N ARG A 11 -12.43 -4.59 -4.16
CA ARG A 11 -13.64 -5.06 -4.85
C ARG A 11 -13.99 -4.29 -6.12
N TYR A 12 -13.62 -3.00 -6.22
CA TYR A 12 -13.86 -2.16 -7.40
C TYR A 12 -12.59 -1.97 -8.27
N ARG A 13 -11.55 -2.78 -8.01
CA ARG A 13 -10.20 -2.72 -8.59
C ARG A 13 -10.16 -2.85 -10.11
N GLU A 14 -10.75 -3.89 -10.67
CA GLU A 14 -10.72 -4.14 -12.13
C GLU A 14 -11.40 -3.03 -12.97
N PRO A 15 -12.64 -2.58 -12.67
CA PRO A 15 -13.29 -1.58 -13.50
C PRO A 15 -12.72 -0.16 -13.35
N VAL A 16 -12.03 0.17 -12.26
CA VAL A 16 -11.47 1.52 -12.04
C VAL A 16 -10.06 1.62 -12.62
N ALA A 17 -9.22 0.59 -12.48
CA ALA A 17 -7.88 0.57 -13.06
C ALA A 17 -7.88 0.58 -14.60
N GLU A 18 -8.91 0.00 -15.24
CA GLU A 18 -9.11 0.08 -16.70
C GLU A 18 -9.56 1.47 -17.19
N VAL A 19 -10.22 2.26 -16.33
CA VAL A 19 -10.79 3.57 -16.70
C VAL A 19 -9.81 4.70 -16.45
N ASP A 20 -9.13 4.69 -15.29
CA ASP A 20 -8.14 5.70 -14.92
C ASP A 20 -7.13 5.13 -13.90
N SER A 21 -6.06 4.55 -14.43
CA SER A 21 -5.03 3.86 -13.66
C SER A 21 -4.26 4.82 -12.73
N GLU A 22 -4.11 6.09 -13.13
CA GLU A 22 -3.44 7.14 -12.34
C GLU A 22 -4.29 7.55 -11.13
N ALA A 23 -5.58 7.84 -11.34
CA ALA A 23 -6.49 8.18 -10.24
C ALA A 23 -6.65 7.02 -9.24
N TYR A 24 -6.63 5.77 -9.73
CA TYR A 24 -6.62 4.60 -8.85
C TYR A 24 -5.38 4.55 -7.96
N PHE A 25 -4.20 4.78 -8.54
CA PHE A 25 -2.93 4.77 -7.80
C PHE A 25 -2.81 5.93 -6.81
N GLU A 26 -3.20 7.16 -7.18
CA GLU A 26 -3.21 8.30 -6.27
C GLU A 26 -4.10 8.07 -5.06
N ALA A 27 -5.34 7.65 -5.30
CA ALA A 27 -6.28 7.41 -4.23
C ALA A 27 -5.73 6.33 -3.28
N TYR A 28 -5.09 5.30 -3.85
CA TYR A 28 -4.49 4.21 -3.10
C TYR A 28 -3.27 4.62 -2.27
N ARG A 29 -2.43 5.52 -2.79
CA ARG A 29 -1.31 6.10 -2.04
C ARG A 29 -1.78 6.73 -0.74
N ASP A 30 -2.82 7.58 -0.80
CA ASP A 30 -3.32 8.29 0.38
C ASP A 30 -3.71 7.32 1.53
N LEU A 31 -4.36 6.21 1.18
CA LEU A 31 -4.72 5.16 2.13
C LEU A 31 -3.50 4.48 2.74
N LEU A 32 -2.60 3.97 1.89
CA LEU A 32 -1.41 3.24 2.35
C LEU A 32 -0.41 4.14 3.07
N GLU A 33 -0.40 5.44 2.80
CA GLU A 33 0.46 6.38 3.48
C GLU A 33 0.07 6.55 4.96
N ALA A 34 -1.24 6.57 5.24
CA ALA A 34 -1.77 6.63 6.59
C ALA A 34 -1.85 5.26 7.29
N TYR A 35 -1.89 4.17 6.51
CA TYR A 35 -2.16 2.84 7.01
C TYR A 35 -1.17 2.37 8.10
N PRO A 36 0.16 2.47 7.95
CA PRO A 36 1.09 2.07 9.00
C PRO A 36 0.98 2.90 10.28
N ALA A 37 0.34 4.07 10.25
CA ALA A 37 0.11 4.89 11.43
C ALA A 37 -1.12 4.44 12.25
N ALA A 38 -2.09 3.78 11.62
CA ALA A 38 -3.38 3.41 12.21
C ALA A 38 -3.28 2.28 13.25
N ASP A 39 -2.32 1.37 13.09
CA ASP A 39 -2.05 0.27 14.03
C ASP A 39 -0.53 0.02 14.11
N THR A 40 -0.11 -0.74 15.11
CA THR A 40 1.27 -1.19 15.33
C THR A 40 1.45 -2.70 15.17
N GLY A 41 0.36 -3.45 14.95
CA GLY A 41 0.39 -4.90 14.76
C GLY A 41 1.15 -5.34 13.51
N ARG A 42 1.93 -6.42 13.63
CA ARG A 42 2.65 -7.02 12.49
C ARG A 42 1.70 -7.57 11.43
N ASP A 43 0.56 -8.14 11.84
CA ASP A 43 -0.47 -8.60 10.88
C ASP A 43 -1.05 -7.43 10.08
N HIS A 44 -1.24 -6.27 10.72
CA HIS A 44 -1.69 -5.05 10.05
C HIS A 44 -0.69 -4.61 8.98
N TYR A 45 0.60 -4.55 9.32
CA TYR A 45 1.64 -4.21 8.33
C TYR A 45 1.68 -5.20 7.17
N ARG A 46 1.60 -6.51 7.44
CA ARG A 46 1.53 -7.54 6.39
C ARG A 46 0.37 -7.32 5.45
N THR A 47 -0.84 -7.03 5.96
CA THR A 47 -1.99 -6.70 5.12
C THR A 47 -1.71 -5.48 4.23
N GLY A 48 -1.09 -4.42 4.76
CA GLY A 48 -0.70 -3.24 3.96
C GLY A 48 0.32 -3.55 2.85
N ILE A 49 1.15 -4.56 3.05
CA ILE A 49 2.21 -4.96 2.13
C ILE A 49 1.68 -5.93 1.06
N GLU A 50 0.78 -6.85 1.41
CA GLU A 50 0.04 -7.65 0.42
C GLU A 50 -0.64 -6.75 -0.60
N TYR A 51 -1.20 -5.65 -0.12
CA TYR A 51 -1.78 -4.59 -0.92
C TYR A 51 -0.76 -3.96 -1.89
N LEU A 52 0.43 -3.57 -1.44
CA LEU A 52 1.51 -3.07 -2.32
C LEU A 52 1.88 -4.08 -3.42
N GLN A 53 1.97 -5.37 -3.07
CA GLN A 53 2.28 -6.45 -4.02
C GLN A 53 1.19 -6.61 -5.08
N GLU A 54 -0.08 -6.55 -4.69
CA GLU A 54 -1.21 -6.59 -5.62
C GLU A 54 -1.18 -5.42 -6.62
N ILE A 55 -0.68 -4.25 -6.22
CA ILE A 55 -0.54 -3.08 -7.12
C ILE A 55 0.61 -3.26 -8.10
N ALA A 56 1.71 -3.86 -7.66
CA ALA A 56 2.87 -4.13 -8.50
C ALA A 56 2.49 -4.92 -9.76
N GLU A 57 1.49 -5.80 -9.67
CA GLU A 57 0.98 -6.60 -10.80
C GLU A 57 0.36 -5.78 -11.94
N PHE A 58 -0.01 -4.50 -11.71
CA PHE A 58 -0.59 -3.63 -12.75
C PHE A 58 0.42 -2.78 -13.53
N GLY A 59 1.72 -2.92 -13.25
CA GLY A 59 2.75 -2.23 -14.03
C GLY A 59 3.14 -0.85 -13.54
N PHE A 60 2.81 -0.48 -12.29
CA PHE A 60 3.25 0.77 -11.65
C PHE A 60 4.67 0.68 -11.05
N GLY A 61 5.57 -0.10 -11.64
CA GLY A 61 6.84 -0.47 -10.99
C GLY A 61 7.63 0.72 -10.45
N THR A 62 7.87 1.73 -11.28
CA THR A 62 8.66 2.92 -10.90
C THR A 62 7.93 3.81 -9.90
N GLU A 63 6.64 4.08 -10.09
CA GLU A 63 5.81 4.89 -9.20
C GLU A 63 5.60 4.23 -7.83
N LEU A 64 5.50 2.90 -7.82
CA LEU A 64 5.39 2.07 -6.61
C LEU A 64 6.71 2.04 -5.85
N GLU A 65 7.84 1.82 -6.51
CA GLU A 65 9.17 1.90 -5.87
C GLU A 65 9.36 3.26 -5.20
N ALA A 66 9.08 4.36 -5.91
CA ALA A 66 9.15 5.71 -5.35
C ALA A 66 8.19 5.90 -4.16
N PHE A 67 7.03 5.24 -4.19
CA PHE A 67 6.09 5.29 -3.08
C PHE A 67 6.57 4.51 -1.86
N VAL A 68 7.15 3.33 -2.06
CA VAL A 68 7.66 2.51 -0.95
C VAL A 68 8.85 3.20 -0.27
N GLU A 69 9.73 3.85 -1.03
CA GLU A 69 10.78 4.69 -0.46
C GLU A 69 10.21 5.84 0.38
N HIS A 70 9.16 6.51 -0.10
CA HIS A 70 8.45 7.54 0.69
C HIS A 70 7.85 6.97 1.98
N LEU A 71 7.25 5.77 1.93
CA LEU A 71 6.72 5.08 3.12
C LEU A 71 7.84 4.77 4.13
N ARG A 72 9.01 4.34 3.65
CA ARG A 72 10.19 4.06 4.50
C ARG A 72 10.69 5.30 5.21
N GLU A 73 10.79 6.42 4.50
CA GLU A 73 11.21 7.69 5.10
C GLU A 73 10.20 8.18 6.13
N LYS A 74 8.91 8.20 5.76
CA LYS A 74 7.81 8.69 6.61
C LYS A 74 7.64 7.86 7.88
N HIS A 75 7.76 6.55 7.77
CA HIS A 75 7.61 5.59 8.88
C HIS A 75 8.95 5.05 9.37
N SER A 76 10.04 5.80 9.20
CA SER A 76 11.39 5.44 9.64
C SER A 76 11.50 5.16 11.15
N ASN A 77 10.56 5.69 11.94
CA ASN A 77 10.44 5.44 13.38
C ASN A 77 9.71 4.13 13.72
N ARG A 78 9.29 3.33 12.73
CA ARG A 78 8.55 2.07 12.88
C ARG A 78 9.37 0.90 12.34
N PRO A 79 10.37 0.41 13.07
CA PRO A 79 11.25 -0.67 12.59
C PRO A 79 10.46 -1.95 12.25
N ALA A 80 9.42 -2.27 13.02
CA ALA A 80 8.56 -3.42 12.74
C ALA A 80 7.77 -3.31 11.44
N PHE A 81 7.55 -2.12 10.89
CA PHE A 81 6.97 -1.96 9.56
C PHE A 81 8.03 -2.16 8.48
N LEU A 82 9.23 -1.58 8.67
CA LEU A 82 10.36 -1.72 7.76
C LEU A 82 10.80 -3.17 7.60
N ASP A 83 10.86 -3.92 8.70
CA ASP A 83 11.18 -5.36 8.72
C ASP A 83 10.22 -6.18 7.84
N GLU A 84 8.95 -5.78 7.74
CA GLU A 84 7.96 -6.52 6.95
C GLU A 84 8.04 -6.19 5.46
N LEU A 85 8.63 -5.04 5.08
CA LEU A 85 8.84 -4.67 3.68
C LEU A 85 9.95 -5.51 3.02
N GLU A 86 11.01 -5.84 3.76
CA GLU A 86 12.14 -6.64 3.26
C GLU A 86 11.74 -8.00 2.66
N PRO A 87 10.96 -8.88 3.33
CA PRO A 87 10.56 -10.16 2.76
C PRO A 87 9.61 -10.03 1.57
N ALA A 88 8.96 -8.88 1.40
CA ALA A 88 8.10 -8.60 0.27
C ALA A 88 8.85 -8.17 -0.99
N GLY A 89 10.18 -8.02 -0.91
CA GLY A 89 11.04 -7.65 -2.03
C GLY A 89 11.12 -6.14 -2.28
N TYR A 90 10.71 -5.33 -1.31
CA TYR A 90 10.87 -3.89 -1.32
C TYR A 90 12.11 -3.48 -0.54
#